data_AF-A0A267ER07-F1
#
_entry.id   AF-A0A267ER07-F1
#
_cell.length_a   1.000
_cell.length_b   1.000
_cell.length_c   1.000
_cell.angle_alpha   90.00
_cell.angle_beta   90.00
_cell.angle_gamma   90.00
#
_symmetry.space_group_name_H-M   'P 1'
#
loop_
_entity.id
_entity.type
_entity.pdbx_description
1 polymer ?
#
loop_
_entity_poly.entity_id
_entity_poly.type
_entity_poly.pdbx_seq_one_letter_code
_entity_poly.pdbx_strand_id
1 'polypeptide(L)'
;MELSRIHWRAMIFYNYKCGLNQSQSLEPLRLAFGDTAPSRTIVFDWFAEFRRGRVSLEDEAREGQPLSSTTQEAVAAMQALVEEDPQLTVQ
;
A
#
# COMPACT_ATOMS: atom_id res chain seq x y z
N MET A 1 -6.19 -5.82 -12.09
CA MET A 1 -6.13 -4.73 -11.09
C MET A 1 -4.81 -4.94 -10.34
N GLU A 2 -3.89 -3.98 -10.40
CA GLU A 2 -2.58 -4.12 -9.78
C GLU A 2 -2.65 -3.78 -8.27
N LEU A 3 -2.42 -4.77 -7.42
CA LEU A 3 -2.43 -4.60 -5.96
C LEU A 3 -1.03 -4.26 -5.47
N SER A 4 -0.85 -3.00 -5.07
CA SER A 4 0.39 -2.53 -4.44
C SER A 4 0.44 -2.81 -2.93
N ARG A 5 1.61 -2.56 -2.31
CA ARG A 5 1.87 -2.78 -0.88
C ARG A 5 0.84 -2.14 0.05
N ILE A 6 0.35 -0.94 -0.26
CA ILE A 6 -0.62 -0.24 0.59
C ILE A 6 -1.99 -0.96 0.61
N HIS A 7 -2.38 -1.59 -0.49
CA HIS A 7 -3.62 -2.36 -0.56
C HIS A 7 -3.57 -3.58 0.37
N TRP A 8 -2.46 -4.30 0.38
CA TRP A 8 -2.27 -5.43 1.28
C TRP A 8 -2.33 -5.02 2.74
N ARG A 9 -1.70 -3.91 3.09
CA ARG A 9 -1.73 -3.35 4.45
C ARG A 9 -3.13 -2.94 4.87
N ALA A 10 -3.89 -2.32 3.97
CA ALA A 10 -5.28 -1.94 4.21
C ALA A 10 -6.16 -3.18 4.48
N MET A 11 -6.00 -4.25 3.69
CA MET A 11 -6.75 -5.51 3.92
C MET A 11 -6.36 -6.18 5.24
N ILE A 12 -5.06 -6.20 5.58
CA ILE A 12 -4.59 -6.74 6.85
C ILE A 12 -5.12 -5.90 8.03
N PHE A 13 -5.14 -4.57 7.89
CA PHE A 13 -5.69 -3.66 8.90
C PHE A 13 -7.19 -3.86 9.10
N TYR A 14 -7.93 -4.03 8.00
CA TYR A 14 -9.35 -4.38 8.05
C TYR A 14 -9.56 -5.67 8.85
N ASN A 15 -8.83 -6.74 8.52
CA ASN A 15 -8.91 -8.02 9.24
C ASN A 15 -8.57 -7.88 10.73
N TYR A 16 -7.55 -7.08 11.07
CA TYR A 16 -7.21 -6.75 12.47
C TYR A 16 -8.35 -6.03 13.18
N LYS A 17 -8.98 -5.04 12.54
CA LYS A 17 -10.13 -4.31 13.09
C LYS A 17 -11.37 -5.18 13.25
N CYS A 18 -11.54 -6.19 12.40
CA CYS A 18 -12.56 -7.24 12.55
C CYS A 18 -12.26 -8.22 13.70
N GLY A 19 -11.15 -8.08 14.41
CA GLY A 19 -10.79 -8.95 15.53
C GLY A 19 -10.24 -10.32 15.12
N LEU A 20 -9.93 -10.51 13.84
CA LEU A 20 -9.28 -11.74 13.37
C LEU A 20 -7.84 -11.80 13.89
N ASN A 21 -7.33 -13.00 14.12
CA ASN A 21 -5.89 -13.20 14.34
C ASN A 21 -5.13 -13.39 13.02
N GLN A 22 -3.80 -13.42 13.08
CA GLN A 22 -2.93 -13.51 11.89
C GLN A 22 -3.22 -14.74 11.04
N SER A 23 -3.48 -15.89 11.68
CA SER A 23 -3.75 -17.15 10.98
C SER A 23 -5.11 -17.12 10.29
N GLN A 24 -6.13 -16.58 10.97
CA GLN A 24 -7.48 -16.39 10.41
C GLN A 24 -7.50 -15.36 9.27
N SER A 25 -6.61 -14.38 9.29
CA SER A 25 -6.46 -13.39 8.22
C SER A 25 -5.78 -13.96 6.97
N LEU A 26 -4.86 -14.91 7.14
CA LEU A 26 -4.05 -15.44 6.05
C LEU A 26 -4.85 -16.28 5.05
N GLU A 27 -5.81 -17.06 5.53
CA GLU A 27 -6.60 -17.98 4.71
C GLU A 27 -7.52 -17.24 3.71
N PRO A 28 -8.33 -16.24 4.11
CA PRO A 28 -9.13 -15.45 3.17
C PRO A 28 -8.28 -14.70 2.14
N LEU A 29 -7.12 -14.16 2.54
CA LEU A 29 -6.21 -13.46 1.64
C LEU A 29 -5.66 -14.42 0.57
N ARG A 30 -5.28 -15.64 0.95
CA ARG A 30 -4.83 -16.66 0.00
C ARG A 30 -5.95 -17.16 -0.90
N LEU A 31 -7.15 -17.36 -0.34
CA LEU A 31 -8.30 -17.82 -1.11
C LEU A 31 -8.72 -16.80 -2.19
N ALA A 32 -8.68 -15.51 -1.87
CA ALA A 32 -9.08 -14.46 -2.80
C ALA A 32 -8.01 -14.13 -3.85
N PHE A 33 -6.72 -14.16 -3.46
CA PHE A 33 -5.64 -13.59 -4.27
C PHE A 33 -4.57 -14.60 -4.72
N GLY A 34 -4.65 -15.86 -4.27
CA GLY A 34 -3.73 -16.92 -4.65
C GLY A 34 -2.27 -16.55 -4.42
N ASP A 35 -1.43 -16.71 -5.45
CA ASP A 35 0.00 -16.43 -5.40
C ASP A 35 0.34 -14.93 -5.27
N THR A 36 -0.61 -14.04 -5.57
CA THR A 36 -0.42 -12.59 -5.40
C THR A 36 -0.65 -12.14 -3.96
N ALA A 37 -1.21 -13.00 -3.10
CA ALA A 37 -1.48 -12.69 -1.71
C ALA A 37 -0.19 -12.37 -0.93
N PRO A 38 -0.27 -11.52 0.11
CA PRO A 38 0.88 -11.24 0.95
C PRO A 38 1.37 -12.51 1.64
N SER A 39 2.69 -12.63 1.78
CA SER A 39 3.29 -13.76 2.48
C SER A 39 2.88 -13.80 3.95
N ARG A 40 3.00 -14.97 4.56
CA ARG A 40 2.73 -15.15 6.00
C ARG A 40 3.49 -14.13 6.85
N THR A 41 4.77 -13.91 6.55
CA THR A 41 5.62 -12.97 7.28
C THR A 41 5.05 -11.55 7.22
N ILE A 42 4.65 -11.07 6.05
CA ILE A 42 4.05 -9.73 5.89
C ILE A 42 2.78 -9.59 6.73
N VAL A 43 1.89 -10.58 6.70
CA VAL A 43 0.68 -10.55 7.52
C VAL A 43 1.02 -10.46 9.01
N PHE A 44 1.96 -11.29 9.48
CA PHE A 44 2.33 -11.35 10.90
C PHE A 44 3.01 -10.06 11.39
N ASP A 45 3.91 -9.50 10.60
CA ASP A 45 4.62 -8.26 10.92
C ASP A 45 3.65 -7.09 11.04
N TRP A 46 2.75 -6.91 10.08
CA TRP A 46 1.76 -5.83 10.14
C TRP A 46 0.79 -5.98 11.30
N PHE A 47 0.39 -7.20 11.64
CA PHE A 47 -0.37 -7.45 12.87
C PHE A 47 0.42 -7.11 14.15
N ALA A 48 1.73 -7.32 14.17
CA ALA A 48 2.56 -6.87 15.29
C ALA A 48 2.61 -5.35 15.38
N GLU A 49 2.76 -4.66 14.25
CA GLU A 49 2.75 -3.19 14.18
C GLU A 49 1.41 -2.59 14.63
N PHE A 50 0.28 -3.15 14.19
CA PHE A 50 -1.04 -2.67 14.62
C PHE A 50 -1.28 -2.91 16.12
N ARG A 51 -0.79 -4.02 16.68
CA ARG A 51 -0.81 -4.25 18.14
C ARG A 51 0.06 -3.25 18.90
N ARG A 52 1.15 -2.78 18.30
CA ARG A 52 2.02 -1.72 18.85
C ARG A 52 1.40 -0.33 18.74
N GLY A 53 0.24 -0.19 18.10
CA GLY A 53 -0.48 1.07 17.97
C GLY A 53 -0.16 1.86 16.69
N ARG A 54 0.50 1.24 15.69
CA ARG A 54 0.71 1.88 14.39
C ARG A 54 -0.64 2.20 13.74
N VAL A 55 -0.80 3.44 13.29
CA VAL A 55 -2.02 3.92 12.58
C VAL A 55 -1.78 4.11 11.08
N SER A 56 -0.55 4.39 10.67
CA SER A 56 -0.21 4.58 9.25
C SER A 56 -0.06 3.25 8.51
N LEU A 57 -0.53 3.23 7.25
CA LEU A 57 -0.35 2.14 6.29
C LEU A 57 0.87 2.38 5.37
N GLU A 58 1.47 3.56 5.45
CA GLU A 58 2.65 3.92 4.66
C GLU A 58 3.93 3.36 5.30
N ASP A 59 4.98 3.28 4.49
CA ASP A 59 6.32 2.99 5.02
C ASP A 59 6.78 4.19 5.85
N GLU A 60 7.34 3.92 7.03
CA GLU A 60 8.04 4.96 7.79
C GLU A 60 9.27 5.39 6.98
N ALA A 61 9.53 6.70 6.96
CA ALA A 61 10.71 7.24 6.32
C ALA A 61 11.95 6.54 6.90
N ARG A 62 12.69 5.81 6.07
CA ARG A 62 13.94 5.19 6.52
C ARG A 62 14.95 6.30 6.76
N GLU A 63 15.56 6.31 7.93
CA GLU A 63 16.72 7.18 8.20
C GLU A 63 17.78 6.93 7.11
N GLY A 64 18.07 7.96 6.31
CA GLY A 64 19.00 7.90 5.18
C GLY A 64 18.37 7.84 3.79
N GLN A 65 17.04 7.76 3.65
CA GLN A 65 16.38 7.95 2.36
C GLN A 65 16.13 9.46 2.15
N PRO A 66 16.62 10.10 1.07
CA PRO A 66 16.17 11.43 0.74
C PRO A 66 14.65 11.38 0.59
N LEU A 67 13.96 12.31 1.25
CA LEU A 67 12.52 12.55 1.13
C LEU A 67 12.18 12.92 -0.31
N SER A 68 12.17 11.93 -1.19
CA SER A 68 11.68 12.01 -2.56
C SER A 68 10.61 10.95 -2.70
N SER A 69 9.49 11.21 -2.05
CA SER A 69 8.21 10.63 -2.42
C SER A 69 7.17 11.72 -2.20
N THR A 70 7.01 12.53 -3.25
CA THR A 70 5.96 13.53 -3.43
C THR A 70 6.19 14.84 -2.67
N THR A 71 7.26 15.57 -3.00
CA THR A 71 7.17 17.03 -2.93
C THR A 71 6.07 17.46 -3.88
N GLN A 72 5.16 18.29 -3.39
CA GLN A 72 4.05 18.89 -4.14
C GLN A 72 4.54 19.57 -5.44
N GLU A 73 5.82 19.94 -5.49
CA GLU A 73 6.55 20.43 -6.66
C GLU A 73 6.63 19.41 -7.82
N ALA A 74 6.80 18.11 -7.54
CA ALA A 74 6.86 17.07 -8.58
C ALA A 74 5.46 16.81 -9.18
N VAL A 75 4.41 16.90 -8.36
CA VAL A 75 3.00 16.83 -8.82
C VAL A 75 2.64 18.07 -9.63
N ALA A 76 3.05 19.26 -9.18
CA ALA A 76 2.85 20.51 -9.90
C ALA A 76 3.61 20.54 -11.23
N ALA A 77 4.85 20.04 -11.26
CA ALA A 77 5.64 19.91 -12.50
C ALA A 77 5.02 18.91 -13.48
N MET A 78 4.48 17.78 -12.99
CA MET A 78 3.72 16.84 -13.82
C MET A 78 2.41 17.45 -14.34
N GLN A 79 1.70 18.24 -13.53
CA GLN A 79 0.47 18.92 -13.94
C GLN A 79 0.74 20.00 -15.01
N ALA A 80 1.81 20.78 -14.87
CA ALA A 80 2.23 21.77 -15.86
C ALA A 80 2.63 21.12 -17.20
N LEU A 81 3.29 19.96 -17.17
CA LEU A 81 3.63 19.18 -18.38
C LEU A 81 2.40 18.64 -19.12
N VAL A 82 1.30 18.38 -18.42
CA VAL A 82 0.04 17.86 -19.01
C VAL A 82 -0.83 18.97 -19.58
N GLU A 83 -0.70 20.21 -19.09
CA GLU A 83 -1.43 21.37 -19.63
C GLU A 83 -0.85 21.91 -20.94
N GLU A 84 0.41 21.57 -21.28
CA GLU A 84 1.07 22.06 -22.52
C GLU A 84 0.82 21.21 -23.79
N ASP A 85 0.22 20.02 -23.72
CA ASP A 85 -0.05 19.22 -24.93
C ASP A 85 -1.43 18.49 -24.94
N PRO A 86 -2.48 19.13 -25.49
CA PRO A 86 -3.82 18.57 -25.60
C PRO A 86 -4.12 17.94 -26.98
N GLN A 87 -3.24 17.14 -27.58
CA GLN A 87 -3.52 16.48 -28.87
C GLN A 87 -3.28 14.96 -28.82
N LEU A 88 -4.27 14.22 -28.29
CA LEU A 88 -4.50 12.84 -28.69
C LEU A 88 -5.05 12.82 -30.13
N THR A 89 -4.46 12.00 -31.01
CA THR A 89 -5.23 11.41 -32.11
C THR A 89 -5.01 9.91 -32.13
N VAL A 90 -6.12 9.22 -31.87
CA VAL A 90 -6.41 7.81 -32.04
C VAL A 90 -6.18 7.41 -33.50
N GLN A 91 -5.55 6.25 -33.72
CA GLN A 91 -5.76 5.43 -34.93
C GLN A 91 -6.36 4.09 -34.52
#